data_AF-A0AAD9FLA9-F1
#
_entry.id   AF-A0AAD9FLA9-F1
#
_cell.length_a   1.000
_cell.length_b   1.000
_cell.length_c   1.000
_cell.angle_alpha   90.00
_cell.angle_beta   90.00
_cell.angle_gamma   90.00
#
_symmetry.space_group_name_H-M   'P 1'
#
loop_
_entity.id
_entity.type
_entity.pdbx_description
1 polymer ?
#
loop_
_entity_poly.entity_id
_entity_poly.type
_entity_poly.pdbx_seq_one_letter_code
_entity_poly.pdbx_strand_id
1 'polypeptide(L)' 'MILLQTSPCDQSDCQNGAQCLVVAGEPVCRCMPGFYGSKCAKMATVHFLGRDGYVELPSAKLRASPNFITGMADFDLC' A
#
# COMPACT_ATOMS: atom_id res chain seq x y z
N MET A 1 33.70 0.11 11.44
CA MET A 1 33.20 1.30 10.72
C MET A 1 32.00 1.80 11.50
N ILE A 2 32.04 3.01 12.04
CA ILE A 2 30.94 3.58 12.83
C ILE A 2 30.02 4.30 11.84
N LEU A 3 28.79 3.81 11.68
CA LEU A 3 27.77 4.53 10.91
C LEU A 3 27.28 5.69 11.77
N LEU A 4 27.76 6.90 11.47
CA LEU A 4 27.16 8.15 11.96
C LEU A 4 25.71 8.16 11.46
N GLN A 5 24.77 7.98 12.37
CA GLN A 5 23.34 7.93 12.07
C GLN A 5 22.88 9.33 11.69
N THR A 6 22.69 9.54 10.40
CA THR A 6 22.39 10.85 9.81
C THR A 6 20.90 11.18 9.83
N SER A 7 20.04 10.15 9.91
CA SER A 7 18.59 10.29 9.92
C SER A 7 17.95 9.38 10.97
N PRO A 8 16.88 9.84 11.65
CA PRO A 8 16.03 8.97 12.47
C PRO A 8 15.47 7.75 11.71
N CYS A 9 15.41 7.80 10.38
CA CYS A 9 14.99 6.69 9.54
C CYS A 9 16.06 5.61 9.33
N ASP A 10 17.34 5.89 9.58
CA ASP A 10 18.45 4.93 9.35
C ASP A 10 18.32 3.69 10.28
N GLN A 11 17.62 3.83 11.40
CA GLN A 11 17.27 2.77 12.36
C GLN A 11 15.77 2.43 12.40
N SER A 12 14.99 2.94 11.45
CA SER A 12 13.55 2.66 11.46
C SER A 12 13.26 1.19 11.13
N ASP A 13 12.35 0.59 11.90
CA ASP A 13 11.94 -0.81 11.77
C ASP A 13 10.57 -0.89 11.08
N CYS A 14 10.38 -0.11 10.02
CA CYS A 14 9.18 -0.15 9.20
C CYS A 14 9.14 -1.48 8.44
N GLN A 15 8.04 -2.22 8.55
CA GLN A 15 7.89 -3.55 7.94
C GLN A 15 7.08 -3.50 6.65
N ASN A 16 7.05 -4.62 5.92
CA ASN A 16 6.19 -4.83 4.75
C ASN A 16 6.36 -3.78 3.64
N GLY A 17 7.61 -3.34 3.41
CA GLY A 17 7.93 -2.36 2.37
C GLY A 17 7.41 -0.95 2.66
N ALA A 18 7.04 -0.65 3.90
CA ALA A 18 6.64 0.69 4.31
C ALA A 18 7.79 1.69 4.19
N GLN A 19 7.45 2.92 3.81
CA GLN A 19 8.41 4.01 3.68
C GLN A 19 8.59 4.72 5.02
N CYS A 20 9.83 4.91 5.49
CA CYS A 20 10.09 5.78 6.64
C CYS A 20 10.14 7.24 6.21
N LEU A 21 9.48 8.11 6.97
CA LEU A 21 9.46 9.55 6.80
C LEU A 21 9.83 10.21 8.14
N VAL A 22 10.59 11.31 8.10
CA VAL A 22 10.84 12.12 9.31
C VAL A 22 9.79 13.22 9.39
N VAL A 23 8.95 13.19 10.43
CA VAL A 23 7.88 14.17 10.67
C VAL A 23 8.14 14.82 12.01
N ALA A 24 8.33 16.15 12.01
CA ALA A 24 8.66 16.91 13.23
C ALA A 24 9.89 16.38 14.00
N GLY A 25 10.87 15.81 13.29
CA GLY A 25 12.09 15.25 13.88
C GLY A 25 11.97 13.76 14.28
N GLU A 26 10.79 13.17 14.20
CA GLU A 26 10.53 11.78 14.58
C GLU A 26 10.34 10.86 13.36
N PRO A 27 10.78 9.59 13.40
CA PRO A 27 10.55 8.64 12.33
C PRO A 27 9.12 8.09 12.36
N VAL A 28 8.42 8.18 11.24
CA VAL A 28 7.04 7.72 11.04
C VAL A 28 6.98 6.79 9.84
N CYS A 29 6.37 5.61 10.00
CA CYS A 29 6.18 4.66 8.90
C CYS A 29 4.92 4.99 8.11
N ARG A 30 5.07 5.24 6.80
CA ARG A 30 3.95 5.30 5.85
C ARG A 30 3.68 3.89 5.32
N CYS A 31 2.56 3.32 5.74
CA CYS A 31 2.19 1.96 5.36
C CYS A 31 1.75 1.86 3.90
N MET A 32 2.12 0.74 3.27
CA MET A 32 1.55 0.32 1.99
C MET A 32 0.07 -0.05 2.15
N PRO A 33 -0.74 0.04 1.07
CA PRO A 33 -2.13 -0.41 1.11
C PRO A 33 -2.23 -1.85 1.60
N GLY A 34 -3.18 -2.12 2.50
CA GLY A 34 -3.37 -3.44 3.12
C GLY A 34 -2.55 -3.68 4.39
N PHE A 35 -1.68 -2.74 4.81
CA PHE A 35 -0.94 -2.84 6.07
C PHE A 35 -1.23 -1.67 7.01
N TYR A 36 -1.10 -1.90 8.31
CA TYR A 36 -1.36 -0.89 9.35
C TYR A 36 -0.56 -1.14 10.64
N GLY A 37 -0.67 -0.20 11.57
CA GLY A 37 0.08 -0.14 12.84
C GLY A 37 1.30 0.77 12.75
N SER A 38 1.92 1.09 13.90
CA SER A 38 3.04 2.05 13.97
C SER A 38 4.24 1.67 13.10
N LYS A 39 4.50 0.36 12.96
CA LYS A 39 5.55 -0.21 12.12
C LYS A 39 5.02 -0.89 10.85
N CYS A 40 3.73 -0.75 10.55
CA CYS A 40 3.08 -1.40 9.40
C CYS A 40 3.19 -2.94 9.38
N ALA A 41 3.34 -3.58 10.55
CA ALA A 41 3.51 -5.03 10.67
C ALA A 41 2.19 -5.82 10.52
N LYS A 42 1.04 -5.17 10.71
CA LYS A 42 -0.27 -5.84 10.70
C LYS A 42 -0.91 -5.74 9.32
N MET A 43 -1.55 -6.82 8.87
CA MET A 43 -2.31 -6.85 7.61
C MET A 43 -3.80 -6.62 7.85
N ALA A 44 -4.40 -5.77 7.02
CA ALA A 44 -5.84 -5.56 6.98
C ALA A 44 -6.46 -6.59 6.04
N THR A 45 -7.24 -7.51 6.61
CA THR A 45 -8.00 -8.50 5.86
C THR A 45 -9.47 -8.35 6.23
N VAL A 46 -10.33 -8.36 5.22
CA VAL A 46 -11.78 -8.43 5.40
C VAL A 46 -12.22 -9.87 5.20
N HIS A 47 -13.12 -10.35 6.07
CA HIS A 47 -13.72 -11.67 5.97
C HIS A 47 -15.23 -11.53 5.79
N PHE A 48 -15.73 -12.01 4.66
CA PHE A 48 -17.16 -12.00 4.36
C PHE A 48 -17.82 -13.19 5.03
N LEU A 49 -18.56 -12.94 6.10
CA LEU A 49 -19.23 -13.99 6.89
C LEU A 49 -20.57 -14.45 6.29
N GLY A 50 -21.13 -13.71 5.33
CA GLY A 50 -22.43 -13.97 4.70
C GLY A 50 -22.35 -14.08 3.19
N ARG A 51 -23.47 -14.44 2.55
CA ARG A 51 -23.54 -14.65 1.08
C ARG A 51 -23.59 -13.34 0.28
N ASP A 52 -23.97 -12.24 0.92
CA ASP A 52 -24.29 -10.96 0.25
C ASP A 52 -23.31 -9.83 0.63
N GLY A 53 -22.04 -10.17 0.83
CA GLY A 53 -20.98 -9.20 1.13
C GLY A 53 -20.27 -8.75 -0.15
N TYR A 54 -20.44 -7.48 -0.53
CA TYR A 54 -19.81 -6.90 -1.72
C TYR A 54 -18.93 -5.70 -1.36
N VAL A 55 -17.89 -5.45 -2.16
CA VAL A 55 -17.05 -4.25 -2.05
C VAL A 55 -17.36 -3.36 -3.24
N GLU A 56 -17.88 -2.17 -2.98
CA GLU A 56 -18.02 -1.15 -4.01
C GLU A 56 -16.65 -0.54 -4.31
N LEU A 57 -16.16 -0.71 -5.53
CA LEU A 57 -14.92 -0.07 -5.97
C LEU A 57 -15.24 1.32 -6.51
N PRO A 58 -14.52 2.37 -6.09
CA PRO A 58 -14.67 3.69 -6.69
C PRO A 58 -14.20 3.65 -8.14
N SER A 59 -15.08 4.04 -9.07
CA SER A 59 -14.84 4.00 -10.53
C SER A 59 -13.57 4.77 -10.94
N ALA A 60 -13.14 5.76 -10.15
CA ALA A 60 -11.98 6.60 -10.41
C ALA A 60 -10.60 5.91 -10.28
N LYS A 61 -10.53 4.65 -9.83
CA LYS A 61 -9.27 3.89 -9.70
C LYS A 61 -9.01 2.85 -10.79
N LEU A 62 -9.93 2.67 -11.73
CA LEU A 62 -9.68 1.87 -12.93
C LEU A 62 -8.74 2.64 -13.86
N ARG A 63 -7.43 2.53 -13.62
CA ARG A 63 -6.44 2.93 -14.62
C ARG A 63 -6.41 1.83 -15.68
N ALA A 64 -7.10 2.05 -16.80
CA ALA A 64 -6.83 1.30 -18.02
C ALA A 64 -5.37 1.57 -18.42
N SER A 65 -4.46 0.66 -18.03
CA SER A 65 -3.08 0.71 -18.50
C SER A 65 -3.05 -0.03 -19.84
N PRO A 66 -2.78 0.65 -20.98
CA PRO A 66 -2.76 0.02 -22.30
C PRO A 66 -1.58 -0.95 -22.47
N ASN A 67 -0.69 -1.07 -21.48
CA ASN A 67 0.56 -1.83 -21.58
C ASN A 67 0.47 -3.29 -21.13
N PHE A 68 -0.71 -3.79 -20.72
CA PHE A 68 -0.87 -5.20 -20.31
C PHE A 68 -1.72 -6.04 -21.28
N ILE A 69 -2.19 -5.46 -22.38
CA ILE A 69 -3.13 -6.14 -23.30
C ILE A 69 -2.70 -6.02 -24.77
N THR A 70 -1.58 -6.64 -25.14
CA THR A 70 -1.62 -7.46 -26.38
C THR A 70 -2.38 -8.75 -26.06
N GLY A 71 -3.68 -8.65 -25.78
CA GLY A 71 -4.48 -9.82 -25.41
C GLY A 71 -5.93 -9.63 -24.94
N MET A 72 -6.43 -8.41 -24.70
CA MET A 72 -7.87 -8.19 -24.51
C MET A 72 -8.33 -7.01 -25.35
N ALA A 73 -8.74 -7.35 -26.57
CA ALA A 73 -9.56 -6.50 -27.42
C ALA A 73 -10.95 -6.30 -26.78
N ASP A 74 -11.41 -5.05 -26.83
CA ASP A 74 -12.78 -4.57 -27.00
C ASP A 74 -13.90 -5.19 -26.13
N PHE A 75 -14.21 -4.53 -25.01
CA PHE A 75 -15.52 -4.63 -24.34
C PHE A 75 -16.13 -3.26 -23.97
N ASP A 76 -15.69 -2.18 -24.62
CA ASP A 76 -16.29 -0.84 -24.53
C ASP A 76 -16.84 -0.37 -25.89
N LEU A 77 -17.37 -1.29 -26.69
CA LEU A 77 -18.20 -0.94 -27.85
C LEU A 77 -19.29 -2.00 -28.13
N CYS A 78 -20.29 -2.04 -27.25
CA CYS A 78 -21.69 -2.33 -27.55
C CYS A 78 -22.56 -1.69 -26.46
#